data_AF-A0A3B4XFU2-F1
#
_entry.id   AF-A0A3B4XFU2-F1
#
_cell.length_a   1.000
_cell.length_b   1.000
_cell.length_c   1.000
_cell.angle_alpha   90.00
_cell.angle_beta   90.00
_cell.angle_gamma   90.00
#
_symmetry.space_group_name_H-M   'P 1'
#
loop_
_entity.id
_entity.type
_entity.pdbx_description
1 polymer ?
#
loop_
_entity_poly.entity_id
_entity_poly.type
_entity_poly.pdbx_seq_one_letter_code
_entity_poly.pdbx_strand_id
1 'polypeptide(L)'
;MSCNCELVILVFPPVRLLSSISHLVLDEIHERNLQSDVLLVIVKDLLNLRDDLKVILMSATLNAEKFSKYFDKCPMIHIPGLTFPVEEFLLEDIVEMTR
;
A
#
# COMPACT_ATOMS: atom_id res chain seq x y z
N MET A 1 19.44 -1.98 2.95
CA MET A 1 19.23 -2.18 1.50
C MET A 1 17.73 -2.08 1.30
N SER A 2 17.27 -0.83 1.40
CA SER A 2 15.87 -0.47 1.64
C SER A 2 15.18 -0.42 0.29
N CYS A 3 14.32 -1.39 0.01
CA CYS A 3 13.46 -1.36 -1.16
C CYS A 3 12.35 -0.37 -0.89
N ASN A 4 12.57 0.90 -1.23
CA ASN A 4 11.50 1.88 -1.34
C ASN A 4 10.69 1.51 -2.59
N CYS A 5 9.46 1.01 -2.42
CA CYS A 5 8.31 1.00 -3.33
C CYS A 5 8.45 0.55 -4.80
N GLU A 6 9.64 0.25 -5.32
CA GLU A 6 9.87 -0.08 -6.73
C GLU A 6 9.81 -1.59 -7.01
N LEU A 7 9.77 -2.44 -5.97
CA LEU A 7 9.91 -3.90 -6.15
C LEU A 7 8.62 -4.62 -6.57
N VAL A 8 7.61 -3.92 -7.08
CA VAL A 8 6.46 -4.54 -7.74
C VAL A 8 6.47 -4.33 -9.26
N ILE A 9 7.40 -3.50 -9.80
CA ILE A 9 7.57 -3.32 -11.27
C ILE A 9 8.72 -4.19 -11.82
N LEU A 10 8.89 -5.43 -11.35
CA LEU A 10 9.85 -6.35 -11.95
C LEU A 10 9.34 -7.78 -12.08
N VAL A 11 8.03 -7.97 -12.25
CA VAL A 11 7.53 -9.16 -12.97
C VAL A 11 6.40 -8.75 -13.92
N PHE A 12 6.73 -7.89 -14.90
CA PHE A 12 5.94 -7.75 -16.13
C PHE A 12 6.70 -8.23 -17.38
N PRO A 13 7.30 -9.44 -17.43
CA PRO A 13 7.31 -10.20 -18.68
C PRO A 13 5.91 -10.82 -18.88
N PRO A 14 5.55 -11.28 -20.08
CA PRO A 14 4.22 -11.78 -20.43
C PRO A 14 3.99 -13.19 -19.84
N VAL A 15 4.06 -13.32 -18.52
CA VAL A 15 4.12 -14.61 -17.84
C VAL A 15 2.82 -14.84 -17.10
N ARG A 16 1.88 -15.40 -17.86
CA ARG A 16 0.92 -16.43 -17.45
C ARG A 16 0.85 -16.60 -15.92
N LEU A 17 -0.06 -15.83 -15.32
CA LEU A 17 -0.67 -16.09 -14.04
C LEU A 17 0.15 -15.89 -12.76
N LEU A 18 1.34 -15.25 -12.75
CA LEU A 18 2.16 -15.14 -11.53
C LEU A 18 2.33 -16.51 -10.81
N SER A 19 2.33 -17.60 -11.59
CA SER A 19 1.99 -18.96 -11.14
C SER A 19 2.96 -19.54 -10.11
N SER A 20 4.15 -18.97 -9.97
CA SER A 20 5.14 -19.34 -8.94
C SER A 20 5.07 -18.50 -7.67
N ILE A 21 4.26 -17.44 -7.65
CA ILE A 21 4.12 -16.53 -6.51
C ILE A 21 2.98 -17.00 -5.63
N SER A 22 3.27 -17.19 -4.34
CA SER A 22 2.30 -17.55 -3.31
C SER A 22 1.75 -16.33 -2.57
N HIS A 23 2.56 -15.28 -2.39
CA HIS A 23 2.20 -14.07 -1.64
C HIS A 23 2.61 -12.82 -2.41
N LEU A 24 1.68 -11.88 -2.55
CA LEU A 24 1.90 -10.55 -3.12
C LEU A 24 1.71 -9.51 -2.02
N VAL A 25 2.68 -8.63 -1.85
CA VAL A 25 2.62 -7.52 -0.89
C VAL A 25 2.62 -6.21 -1.68
N LEU A 26 1.58 -5.42 -1.49
CA LEU A 26 1.47 -4.07 -2.05
C LEU A 26 1.69 -3.06 -0.94
N ASP A 27 2.79 -2.33 -1.03
CA ASP A 27 3.17 -1.30 -0.06
C ASP A 27 2.76 0.09 -0.55
N GLU A 28 2.63 1.03 0.39
CA GLU A 28 2.30 2.44 0.15
C GLU A 28 1.11 2.71 -0.79
N ILE A 29 0.09 1.85 -0.74
CA ILE A 29 -1.12 2.00 -1.56
C ILE A 29 -1.90 3.29 -1.29
N HIS A 30 -1.53 4.05 -0.26
CA HIS A 30 -2.14 5.31 0.10
C HIS A 30 -1.80 6.47 -0.85
N GLU A 31 -0.71 6.38 -1.62
CA GLU A 31 -0.30 7.42 -2.57
C GLU A 31 -1.27 7.58 -3.75
N ARG A 32 -2.14 6.59 -3.98
CA ARG A 32 -3.15 6.60 -5.07
C ARG A 32 -2.55 6.92 -6.44
N ASN A 33 -1.40 6.29 -6.74
CA ASN A 33 -0.76 6.38 -8.04
C ASN A 33 -1.55 5.57 -9.06
N LEU A 34 -1.68 6.08 -10.30
CA LEU A 34 -2.44 5.43 -11.38
C LEU A 34 -2.04 3.96 -11.59
N GLN A 35 -0.74 3.67 -11.49
CA GLN A 35 -0.21 2.31 -11.65
C GLN A 35 -0.72 1.37 -10.54
N SER A 36 -0.76 1.85 -9.31
CA SER A 36 -1.25 1.09 -8.15
C SER A 36 -2.75 0.79 -8.28
N ASP A 37 -3.54 1.77 -8.72
CA ASP A 37 -4.98 1.58 -8.89
C ASP A 37 -5.30 0.52 -9.97
N VAL A 38 -4.61 0.57 -11.11
CA VAL A 38 -4.74 -0.46 -12.16
C VAL A 38 -4.31 -1.83 -11.65
N LEU A 39 -3.22 -1.89 -10.89
CA LEU A 39 -2.75 -3.14 -10.29
C LEU A 39 -3.77 -3.74 -9.31
N LEU A 40 -4.43 -2.93 -8.49
CA LEU A 40 -5.45 -3.40 -7.55
C LEU A 40 -6.65 -4.03 -8.25
N VAL A 41 -7.05 -3.51 -9.42
CA VAL A 41 -8.09 -4.13 -10.26
C VAL A 41 -7.64 -5.51 -10.76
N ILE A 42 -6.44 -5.57 -11.36
CA ILE A 42 -5.89 -6.83 -11.90
C ILE A 42 -5.72 -7.88 -10.80
N VAL A 43 -5.22 -7.49 -9.63
CA VAL A 43 -5.02 -8.40 -8.49
C VAL A 43 -6.34 -8.90 -7.94
N LYS A 44 -7.38 -8.05 -7.88
CA LYS A 44 -8.72 -8.48 -7.47
C LYS A 44 -9.28 -9.54 -8.43
N ASP A 45 -9.10 -9.37 -9.73
CA ASP A 45 -9.52 -10.36 -10.73
C ASP A 45 -8.71 -11.66 -10.61
N LEU A 46 -7.40 -11.57 -10.34
CA LEU A 46 -6.53 -12.73 -10.11
C LEU A 46 -6.91 -13.53 -8.87
N LEU A 47 -7.30 -12.86 -7.78
CA LEU A 47 -7.76 -13.53 -6.55
C LEU A 47 -9.01 -14.39 -6.79
N ASN A 48 -9.89 -13.98 -7.71
CA ASN A 48 -11.06 -14.78 -8.10
C ASN A 48 -10.69 -16.02 -8.94
N LEU A 49 -9.51 -16.03 -9.57
CA LEU A 49 -9.02 -17.12 -10.41
C LEU A 49 -8.06 -18.05 -9.67
N ARG A 50 -7.42 -17.58 -8.59
CA ARG A 50 -6.36 -18.27 -7.86
C ARG A 50 -6.57 -18.21 -6.36
N ASP A 51 -7.14 -19.29 -5.81
CA ASP A 51 -7.32 -19.46 -4.36
C ASP A 51 -5.99 -19.63 -3.59
N ASP A 52 -4.92 -19.99 -4.31
CA ASP A 52 -3.58 -20.22 -3.78
C ASP A 52 -2.78 -18.92 -3.56
N LEU A 53 -3.21 -17.82 -4.17
CA LEU A 53 -2.56 -16.52 -4.05
C LEU A 53 -3.03 -15.80 -2.78
N LYS A 54 -2.09 -15.33 -1.96
CA LYS A 54 -2.35 -14.44 -0.82
C LYS A 54 -1.91 -13.02 -1.15
N VAL A 55 -2.73 -12.05 -0.81
CA VAL A 55 -2.45 -10.62 -1.05
C VAL A 55 -2.45 -9.88 0.28
N ILE A 56 -1.41 -9.09 0.52
CA ILE A 56 -1.26 -8.23 1.69
C ILE A 56 -1.17 -6.79 1.21
N LEU A 57 -2.03 -5.95 1.76
CA LEU A 57 -2.13 -4.52 1.46
C LEU A 57 -1.57 -3.74 2.66
N MET A 58 -0.51 -2.96 2.44
CA MET A 58 0.14 -2.15 3.47
C MET A 58 -0.06 -0.66 3.17
N SER A 59 -0.42 0.09 4.21
CA SER A 59 -0.74 1.50 4.10
C SER A 59 -0.37 2.22 5.40
N ALA A 60 0.32 3.35 5.30
CA ALA A 60 0.64 4.21 6.43
C ALA A 60 -0.53 5.09 6.91
N THR A 61 -1.65 5.15 6.17
CA THR A 61 -2.75 6.10 6.46
C THR A 61 -4.06 5.42 6.86
N LEU A 62 -4.95 6.18 7.50
CA LEU A 62 -6.25 5.72 8.01
C LEU A 62 -7.27 5.31 6.91
N ASN A 63 -6.93 5.43 5.62
CA ASN A 63 -7.83 5.08 4.52
C ASN A 63 -7.95 3.56 4.26
N ALA A 64 -7.37 2.72 5.12
CA ALA A 64 -7.41 1.26 5.02
C ALA A 64 -8.85 0.69 4.91
N GLU A 65 -9.86 1.35 5.48
CA GLU A 65 -11.26 0.93 5.36
C GLU A 65 -11.78 0.92 3.91
N LYS A 66 -11.31 1.84 3.07
CA LYS A 66 -11.72 1.90 1.66
C LYS A 66 -11.20 0.68 0.90
N PHE A 67 -9.95 0.31 1.15
CA PHE A 67 -9.35 -0.89 0.57
C PHE A 67 -10.03 -2.15 1.07
N SER A 68 -10.34 -2.25 2.37
CA SER A 68 -11.10 -3.38 2.90
C SER A 68 -12.46 -3.51 2.22
N LYS A 69 -13.23 -2.42 2.10
CA LYS A 69 -14.52 -2.42 1.37
C LYS A 69 -14.36 -2.84 -0.10
N TYR A 70 -13.27 -2.45 -0.75
CA TYR A 70 -13.00 -2.82 -2.14
C TYR A 70 -12.66 -4.31 -2.30
N PHE A 71 -11.92 -4.91 -1.35
CA PHE A 71 -11.61 -6.35 -1.30
C PHE A 71 -12.60 -7.11 -0.40
N ASP A 72 -13.90 -6.89 -0.60
CA ASP A 72 -14.99 -7.68 0.01
C ASP A 72 -14.96 -7.74 1.55
N LYS A 73 -14.63 -6.61 2.18
CA LYS A 73 -14.48 -6.45 3.64
C LYS A 73 -13.39 -7.35 4.22
N CYS A 74 -12.24 -7.42 3.55
CA CYS A 74 -11.10 -8.19 4.01
C CYS A 74 -10.65 -7.75 5.43
N PRO A 75 -10.07 -8.68 6.21
CA PRO A 75 -9.63 -8.38 7.57
C PRO A 75 -8.57 -7.29 7.57
N MET A 76 -8.70 -6.35 8.51
CA MET A 76 -7.76 -5.24 8.70
C MET A 76 -7.00 -5.45 10.01
N ILE A 77 -5.69 -5.24 9.96
CA ILE A 77 -4.81 -5.27 11.13
C ILE A 77 -4.15 -3.91 11.24
N HIS A 78 -4.25 -3.28 12.41
CA HIS A 78 -3.57 -2.03 12.70
C HIS A 78 -2.31 -2.32 13.52
N ILE A 79 -1.16 -1.92 12.98
CA ILE A 79 0.13 -2.01 13.67
C ILE A 79 0.42 -0.63 14.25
N PRO A 80 0.49 -0.47 15.59
CA PRO A 80 0.80 0.82 16.19
C PRO A 80 2.21 1.24 15.82
N GLY A 81 2.35 2.48 15.31
CA GLY A 81 3.66 3.07 15.06
C GLY A 81 4.37 3.43 16.35
N LEU A 82 5.69 3.26 16.37
CA LEU A 82 6.55 3.88 17.37
C LEU A 82 6.98 5.25 16.83
N THR A 83 6.46 6.32 17.41
CA THR A 83 6.84 7.69 17.06
C THR A 83 7.55 8.35 18.23
N PHE A 84 8.58 9.14 17.91
CA PHE A 84 9.18 10.06 18.87
C PHE A 84 8.38 11.36 18.85
N PRO A 85 8.30 12.11 19.96
CA PRO A 85 7.66 13.42 19.94
C PRO A 85 8.40 14.32 18.95
N VAL A 86 7.66 14.83 17.97
CA VAL A 86 8.13 15.82 17.00
C VAL A 86 7.36 17.11 17.28
N GLU A 87 8.07 18.22 17.46
CA GLU A 87 7.44 19.53 17.59
C GLU A 87 6.93 19.98 16.21
N GLU A 88 5.65 20.33 16.15
CA GLU A 88 5.01 20.86 14.94
C GLU A 88 4.99 22.39 15.02
N PHE A 89 5.49 23.05 13.98
CA PHE A 89 5.45 24.50 13.84
C PHE A 89 4.56 24.87 12.65
N LEU A 90 3.59 25.73 12.88
CA LEU A 90 2.75 26.32 11.84
C LEU A 90 3.42 27.57 11.27
N LEU A 91 2.79 28.15 10.24
CA LEU A 91 3.35 29.31 9.55
C LEU A 91 3.50 30.50 10.51
N GLU A 92 2.50 30.73 11.36
CA GLU A 92 2.50 31.75 12.40
C GLU A 92 3.69 31.62 13.35
N ASP A 93 4.00 30.40 13.79
CA ASP A 93 5.12 30.13 14.70
C ASP A 93 6.47 30.44 14.02
N ILE A 94 6.62 30.03 12.76
CA ILE A 94 7.85 30.28 11.98
C ILE A 94 8.06 31.80 11.77
N VAL A 95 6.99 32.52 11.43
CA VAL A 95 7.03 33.97 11.21
C VAL A 95 7.39 34.73 12.49
N GLU A 96 6.94 34.26 13.66
CA GLU A 96 7.32 34.83 14.96
C GLU A 96 8.79 34.51 15.33
N MET A 97 9.27 33.31 14.98
CA MET A 97 10.66 32.88 15.26
C MET A 97 11.72 33.54 14.36
N THR A 98 11.36 34.00 13.17
CA THR A 98 12.31 34.62 12.20
C THR A 98 12.33 36.15 12.23
N ARG A 99 11.56 36.77 13.12
CA ARG A 99 11.49 38.22 13.28
C ARG A 99 12.39 38.72 14.40
#